data_AF-A0A328HGG7-F1
#
_entry.id   AF-A0A328HGG7-F1
#
_cell.length_a   1.000
_cell.length_b   1.000
_cell.length_c   1.000
_cell.angle_alpha   90.00
_cell.angle_beta   90.00
_cell.angle_gamma   90.00
#
_symmetry.space_group_name_H-M   'P 1'
#
loop_
_entity.id
_entity.type
_entity.pdbx_description
1 polymer ?
#
loop_
_entity_poly.entity_id
_entity_poly.type
_entity_poly.pdbx_seq_one_letter_code
_entity_poly.pdbx_strand_id
1 'polypeptide(L)'
;MGGPPVVDGVVLPESVDGKLVEWTTKYAATIAKEFQPATAIRRIVITAVEAPPDTTRSWGADQQLGEYIQFWFDGVRTWAEIETGQDLDPNHRVYTAETVGAGLTFIAPKHEDVLGFRLSSPPVEPVTASGWQLILAAVRDDIEPPLGLLLYRDARAAYARGFFRRAIIDAAAALELALAGILKSRIGDLPGKQRKRLEGRPTLGASINIAEVSGIKFDVPYEKLKELNSARNDAVHRAQAPGALETSALLCVAGEFLLTAPRVKGSSASAD
;
A
#
# COMPACT_ATOMS: atom_id res chain seq x y z
N MET A 1 -22.93 -18.35 -4.03
CA MET A 1 -23.36 -16.94 -4.02
C MET A 1 -23.42 -16.49 -2.58
N GLY A 2 -22.52 -15.61 -2.17
CA GLY A 2 -22.59 -14.98 -0.85
C GLY A 2 -23.23 -13.62 -1.01
N GLY A 3 -24.42 -13.42 -0.45
CA GLY A 3 -24.96 -12.08 -0.25
C GLY A 3 -24.14 -11.35 0.83
N PRO A 4 -24.24 -10.02 0.91
CA PRO A 4 -23.70 -9.31 2.08
C PRO A 4 -24.30 -9.90 3.37
N PRO A 5 -23.54 -9.95 4.48
CA PRO A 5 -24.08 -10.40 5.75
C PRO A 5 -25.29 -9.56 6.12
N VAL A 6 -26.31 -10.19 6.71
CA VAL A 6 -27.48 -9.48 7.24
C VAL A 6 -27.00 -8.57 8.36
N VAL A 7 -27.19 -7.26 8.19
CA VAL A 7 -26.88 -6.26 9.22
C VAL A 7 -28.20 -5.87 9.87
N ASP A 8 -28.32 -6.06 11.18
CA ASP A 8 -29.51 -5.68 11.94
C ASP A 8 -29.84 -4.21 11.72
N GLY A 9 -31.10 -3.93 11.36
CA GLY A 9 -31.59 -2.57 11.06
C GLY A 9 -31.41 -2.10 9.62
N VAL A 10 -30.77 -2.91 8.74
CA VAL A 10 -30.64 -2.59 7.31
C VAL A 10 -31.55 -3.49 6.49
N VAL A 11 -32.64 -2.93 5.96
CA VAL A 11 -33.51 -3.65 5.02
C VAL A 11 -32.79 -3.72 3.67
N LEU A 12 -32.15 -4.85 3.40
CA LEU A 12 -31.66 -5.17 2.07
C LEU A 12 -32.87 -5.48 1.18
N PRO A 13 -32.93 -4.96 -0.06
CA PRO A 13 -33.97 -5.35 -0.99
C PRO A 13 -33.92 -6.86 -1.22
N GLU A 14 -35.07 -7.54 -1.11
CA GLU A 14 -35.21 -9.00 -1.22
C GLU A 14 -34.70 -9.57 -2.56
N SER A 15 -34.62 -8.70 -3.57
CA SER A 15 -34.01 -8.96 -4.86
C SER A 15 -33.02 -7.84 -5.17
N VAL A 16 -31.73 -8.18 -5.21
CA VAL A 16 -30.73 -7.37 -5.89
C VAL A 16 -30.95 -7.61 -7.38
N ASP A 17 -31.59 -6.67 -8.09
CA ASP A 17 -31.91 -6.80 -9.51
C ASP A 17 -30.77 -7.49 -10.28
N GLY A 18 -31.10 -8.41 -11.19
CA GLY A 18 -30.12 -9.22 -11.92
C GLY A 18 -28.98 -8.43 -12.58
N LYS A 19 -29.20 -7.15 -12.88
CA LYS A 19 -28.16 -6.20 -13.35
C LYS A 19 -27.08 -5.89 -12.31
N LEU A 20 -27.42 -5.76 -11.03
CA LEU A 20 -26.46 -5.57 -9.93
C LEU A 20 -25.67 -6.86 -9.66
N VAL A 21 -26.32 -8.03 -9.73
CA VAL A 21 -25.66 -9.33 -9.55
C VAL A 21 -24.68 -9.60 -10.70
N GLU A 22 -25.09 -9.34 -11.95
CA GLU A 22 -24.26 -9.51 -13.14
C GLU A 22 -23.05 -8.55 -13.14
N TRP A 23 -23.24 -7.31 -12.69
CA TRP A 23 -22.13 -6.37 -12.45
C TRP A 23 -21.19 -6.87 -11.35
N THR A 24 -21.72 -7.49 -10.30
CA THR A 24 -20.87 -8.02 -9.22
C THR A 24 -20.01 -9.21 -9.63
N THR A 25 -20.50 -10.09 -10.50
CA THR A 25 -19.72 -11.21 -11.03
C THR A 25 -18.70 -10.78 -12.08
N LYS A 26 -19.01 -9.75 -12.89
CA LYS A 26 -18.14 -9.30 -14.00
C LYS A 26 -16.87 -8.56 -13.55
N TYR A 27 -16.87 -8.02 -12.33
CA TYR A 27 -15.75 -7.26 -11.75
C TYR A 27 -15.32 -7.79 -10.38
N ALA A 28 -15.69 -9.02 -10.02
CA ALA A 28 -15.14 -9.67 -8.83
C ALA A 28 -13.63 -9.88 -9.06
N ALA A 29 -12.79 -9.41 -8.14
CA ALA A 29 -11.41 -9.85 -8.10
C ALA A 29 -11.41 -11.39 -8.01
N THR A 30 -10.64 -12.06 -8.86
CA THR A 30 -10.43 -13.50 -8.73
C THR A 30 -9.71 -13.75 -7.43
N ILE A 31 -10.41 -14.32 -6.44
CA ILE A 31 -9.83 -14.63 -5.13
C ILE A 31 -9.25 -16.05 -5.21
N ALA A 32 -7.93 -16.15 -5.11
CA ALA A 32 -7.26 -17.45 -5.08
C ALA A 32 -7.75 -18.28 -3.87
N LYS A 33 -7.73 -19.61 -4.01
CA LYS A 33 -8.41 -20.54 -3.09
C LYS A 33 -7.88 -20.42 -1.66
N GLU A 34 -6.58 -20.16 -1.52
CA GLU A 34 -5.87 -19.94 -0.28
C GLU A 34 -6.32 -18.69 0.50
N PHE A 35 -6.92 -17.71 -0.19
CA PHE A 35 -7.43 -16.48 0.43
C PHE A 35 -8.93 -16.54 0.71
N GLN A 36 -9.60 -17.66 0.46
CA GLN A 36 -11.01 -17.80 0.78
C GLN A 36 -11.22 -18.14 2.28
N PRO A 37 -12.18 -17.48 2.98
CA PRO A 37 -13.09 -16.46 2.47
C PRO A 37 -12.48 -15.06 2.56
N ALA A 38 -12.16 -14.48 1.40
CA ALA A 38 -11.91 -13.05 1.26
C ALA A 38 -13.10 -12.39 0.55
N THR A 39 -13.31 -11.10 0.78
CA THR A 39 -14.40 -10.35 0.16
C THR A 39 -13.87 -9.01 -0.31
N ALA A 40 -14.24 -8.61 -1.53
CA ALA A 40 -13.98 -7.26 -2.00
C ALA A 40 -14.97 -6.29 -1.33
N ILE A 41 -14.46 -5.26 -0.66
CA ILE A 41 -15.28 -4.20 -0.08
C ILE A 41 -15.76 -3.31 -1.22
N ARG A 42 -17.08 -3.36 -1.49
CA ARG A 42 -17.70 -2.64 -2.62
C ARG A 42 -18.37 -1.35 -2.21
N ARG A 43 -18.99 -1.34 -1.03
CA ARG A 43 -19.77 -0.22 -0.47
C ARG A 43 -19.76 -0.32 1.05
N ILE A 44 -19.73 0.85 1.69
CA ILE A 44 -19.93 1.00 3.13
C ILE A 44 -21.20 1.84 3.27
N VAL A 45 -22.18 1.32 4.00
CA VAL A 45 -23.44 2.01 4.26
C VAL A 45 -23.46 2.39 5.73
N ILE A 46 -23.71 3.68 6.01
CA ILE A 46 -23.89 4.18 7.37
C ILE A 46 -25.38 4.47 7.54
N THR A 47 -26.01 3.77 8.49
CA THR A 47 -27.48 3.80 8.66
C THR A 47 -27.95 4.50 9.93
N ALA A 48 -27.07 4.74 10.89
CA ALA A 48 -27.38 5.47 12.10
C ALA A 48 -26.16 6.27 12.57
N VAL A 49 -26.32 7.59 12.70
CA VAL A 49 -25.29 8.48 13.23
C VAL A 49 -25.96 9.30 14.31
N GLU A 50 -25.57 9.09 15.57
CA GLU A 50 -25.94 10.01 16.63
C GLU A 50 -25.17 11.31 16.41
N ALA A 51 -25.90 12.40 16.19
CA ALA A 51 -25.28 13.70 16.05
C ALA A 51 -24.58 14.07 17.37
N PRO A 52 -23.39 14.71 17.33
CA PRO A 52 -22.79 15.27 18.52
C PRO A 52 -23.81 16.16 19.25
N PRO A 53 -23.88 16.13 20.59
CA PRO A 53 -24.78 16.99 21.37
C PRO A 53 -24.44 18.48 21.22
N ASP A 54 -23.31 18.80 20.57
CA ASP A 54 -22.78 20.14 20.44
C ASP A 54 -23.39 20.92 19.26
N THR A 55 -24.41 21.71 19.56
CA THR A 55 -25.08 22.64 18.63
C THR A 55 -24.28 23.92 18.37
N THR A 56 -23.02 24.04 18.83
CA THR A 56 -22.24 25.29 18.66
C THR A 56 -21.74 25.51 17.24
N ARG A 57 -21.68 24.47 16.39
CA ARG A 57 -21.39 24.62 14.96
C ARG A 57 -22.68 24.89 14.19
N SER A 58 -22.66 25.88 13.29
CA SER A 58 -23.81 26.27 12.45
C SER A 58 -24.18 25.26 11.35
N TRP A 59 -23.51 24.11 11.31
CA TRP A 59 -23.66 23.09 10.27
C TRP A 59 -24.64 22.00 10.71
N GLY A 60 -25.52 21.60 9.79
CA GLY A 60 -26.47 20.51 10.02
C GLY A 60 -25.81 19.15 10.19
N ALA A 61 -26.52 18.18 10.77
CA ALA A 61 -26.02 16.83 11.08
C ALA A 61 -25.40 16.12 9.86
N ASP A 62 -25.98 16.29 8.66
CA ASP A 62 -25.46 15.71 7.42
C ASP A 62 -24.07 16.25 7.05
N GLN A 63 -23.82 17.53 7.29
CA GLN A 63 -22.54 18.16 7.00
C GLN A 63 -21.48 17.72 8.00
N GLN A 64 -21.84 17.61 9.28
CA GLN A 64 -20.95 17.07 10.31
C GLN A 64 -20.59 15.61 10.00
N LEU A 65 -21.58 14.78 9.63
CA LEU A 65 -21.33 13.41 9.16
C LEU A 65 -20.41 13.39 7.94
N GLY A 66 -20.65 14.25 6.95
CA GLY A 66 -19.81 14.36 5.75
C GLY A 66 -18.35 14.67 6.07
N GLU A 67 -18.07 15.50 7.07
CA GLU A 67 -16.70 15.78 7.51
C GLU A 67 -16.05 14.58 8.20
N TYR A 68 -16.73 13.98 9.18
CA TYR A 68 -16.15 12.86 9.94
C TYR A 68 -15.98 11.60 9.09
N ILE A 69 -16.92 11.34 8.17
CA ILE A 69 -16.84 10.16 7.30
C ILE A 69 -15.68 10.26 6.32
N GLN A 70 -15.32 11.47 5.88
CA GLN A 70 -14.19 11.67 4.98
C GLN A 70 -12.89 11.24 5.66
N PHE A 71 -12.61 11.75 6.87
CA PHE A 71 -11.41 11.38 7.62
C PHE A 71 -11.37 9.89 7.94
N TRP A 72 -12.50 9.33 8.39
CA TRP A 72 -12.59 7.90 8.67
C TRP A 72 -12.31 7.06 7.41
N PHE A 73 -12.92 7.41 6.28
CA PHE A 73 -12.73 6.68 5.03
C PHE A 73 -11.29 6.81 4.51
N ASP A 74 -10.69 8.00 4.60
CA ASP A 74 -9.29 8.21 4.22
C ASP A 74 -8.33 7.40 5.09
N GLY A 75 -8.61 7.26 6.39
CA GLY A 75 -7.86 6.39 7.31
C GLY A 75 -7.98 4.92 6.95
N VAL A 76 -9.21 4.43 6.75
CA VAL A 76 -9.48 3.04 6.34
C VAL A 76 -8.82 2.73 5.00
N ARG A 77 -8.98 3.63 4.01
CA ARG A 77 -8.37 3.50 2.69
C ARG A 77 -6.86 3.41 2.82
N THR A 78 -6.24 4.33 3.54
CA THR A 78 -4.79 4.40 3.71
C THR A 78 -4.22 3.10 4.28
N TRP A 79 -4.83 2.57 5.34
CA TRP A 79 -4.42 1.31 5.93
C TRP A 79 -4.61 0.12 4.99
N ALA A 80 -5.74 0.06 4.26
CA ALA A 80 -5.99 -0.98 3.27
C ALA A 80 -4.97 -0.93 2.12
N GLU A 81 -4.65 0.26 1.58
CA GLU A 81 -3.63 0.43 0.54
C GLU A 81 -2.24 -0.01 1.00
N ILE A 82 -1.90 0.20 2.28
CA ILE A 82 -0.64 -0.30 2.87
C ILE A 82 -0.65 -1.83 2.97
N GLU A 83 -1.74 -2.41 3.48
CA GLU A 83 -1.83 -3.87 3.69
C GLU A 83 -1.83 -4.62 2.35
N THR A 84 -2.62 -4.17 1.37
CA THR A 84 -2.83 -4.91 0.13
C THR A 84 -1.99 -4.40 -1.04
N GLY A 85 -1.38 -3.23 -0.90
CA GLY A 85 -0.68 -2.57 -1.99
C GLY A 85 -1.59 -2.06 -3.11
N GLN A 86 -2.90 -2.00 -2.88
CA GLN A 86 -3.85 -1.50 -3.87
C GLN A 86 -3.74 0.03 -3.96
N ASP A 87 -4.13 0.57 -5.10
CA ASP A 87 -4.31 2.01 -5.29
C ASP A 87 -5.80 2.29 -5.28
N LEU A 88 -6.30 2.77 -4.15
CA LEU A 88 -7.72 3.00 -3.90
C LEU A 88 -8.08 4.49 -4.02
N ASP A 89 -7.19 5.33 -4.55
CA ASP A 89 -7.42 6.76 -4.73
C ASP A 89 -8.64 6.99 -5.65
N PRO A 90 -9.74 7.54 -5.11
CA PRO A 90 -10.96 7.72 -5.88
C PRO A 90 -10.81 8.81 -6.96
N ASN A 91 -9.85 9.73 -6.81
CA ASN A 91 -9.63 10.85 -7.72
C ASN A 91 -8.73 10.49 -8.91
N HIS A 92 -7.92 9.43 -8.78
CA HIS A 92 -6.98 8.99 -9.82
C HIS A 92 -7.02 7.48 -10.01
N ARG A 93 -8.20 6.96 -10.34
CA ARG A 93 -8.42 5.52 -10.54
C ARG A 93 -7.52 4.97 -11.65
N VAL A 94 -6.73 3.95 -11.32
CA VAL A 94 -5.93 3.18 -12.27
C VAL A 94 -6.77 1.99 -12.75
N TYR A 95 -7.10 1.95 -14.04
CA TYR A 95 -7.86 0.85 -14.63
C TYR A 95 -6.94 -0.15 -15.33
N THR A 96 -7.28 -1.44 -15.29
CA THR A 96 -6.64 -2.45 -16.15
C THR A 96 -6.90 -2.08 -17.61
N ALA A 97 -5.84 -1.95 -18.39
CA ALA A 97 -5.93 -1.66 -19.81
C ALA A 97 -5.84 -2.97 -20.60
N GLU A 98 -6.84 -3.22 -21.44
CA GLU A 98 -6.82 -4.30 -22.42
C GLU A 98 -6.78 -3.67 -23.80
N THR A 99 -5.75 -4.01 -24.59
CA THR A 99 -5.69 -3.63 -26.00
C THR A 99 -5.54 -4.88 -26.86
N VAL A 100 -6.45 -5.04 -27.82
CA VAL A 100 -6.26 -5.95 -28.94
C VAL A 100 -5.50 -5.12 -29.98
N GLY A 101 -4.31 -5.56 -30.38
CA GLY A 101 -3.28 -4.74 -31.06
C GLY A 101 -3.80 -3.72 -32.09
N ALA A 102 -3.06 -2.61 -32.26
CA ALA A 102 -3.48 -1.47 -33.08
C ALA A 102 -3.99 -1.89 -34.48
N GLY A 103 -5.29 -1.70 -34.73
CA GLY A 103 -5.93 -1.97 -36.03
C GLY A 103 -6.61 -3.34 -36.17
N LEU A 104 -6.58 -4.21 -35.15
CA LEU A 104 -7.23 -5.52 -35.23
C LEU A 104 -8.68 -5.45 -34.72
N THR A 105 -9.66 -5.56 -35.63
CA THR A 105 -11.10 -5.64 -35.29
C THR A 105 -11.62 -7.02 -35.68
N PHE A 106 -12.12 -7.79 -34.71
CA PHE A 106 -12.75 -9.09 -34.99
C PHE A 106 -14.22 -8.88 -35.38
N ILE A 107 -14.62 -9.46 -36.53
CA ILE A 107 -15.98 -9.31 -37.08
C ILE A 107 -16.94 -10.38 -36.51
N ALA A 108 -16.49 -11.64 -36.32
CA ALA A 108 -17.12 -12.69 -35.49
C ALA A 108 -16.31 -14.02 -35.57
N PRO A 109 -16.30 -14.88 -34.53
CA PRO A 109 -16.88 -14.67 -33.19
C PRO A 109 -16.03 -13.67 -32.37
N LYS A 110 -16.66 -13.03 -31.38
CA LYS A 110 -15.91 -12.27 -30.35
C LYS A 110 -15.01 -13.27 -29.63
N HIS A 111 -13.71 -13.24 -29.88
CA HIS A 111 -12.76 -13.97 -29.05
C HIS A 111 -12.67 -13.23 -27.71
N GLU A 112 -13.47 -13.66 -26.74
CA GLU A 112 -13.47 -13.07 -25.38
C GLU A 112 -12.17 -13.38 -24.61
N ASP A 113 -11.34 -14.33 -25.06
CA ASP A 113 -10.21 -14.83 -24.25
C ASP A 113 -8.86 -14.99 -24.98
N VAL A 114 -8.67 -14.50 -26.21
CA VAL A 114 -7.41 -14.78 -26.94
C VAL A 114 -6.99 -13.59 -27.82
N LEU A 115 -5.79 -13.05 -27.56
CA LEU A 115 -5.01 -12.07 -28.36
C LEU A 115 -5.10 -10.57 -28.00
N GLY A 116 -5.39 -10.22 -26.74
CA GLY A 116 -5.18 -8.87 -26.21
C GLY A 116 -3.91 -8.76 -25.36
N PHE A 117 -3.13 -7.70 -25.51
CA PHE A 117 -2.16 -7.29 -24.49
C PHE A 117 -2.95 -6.72 -23.31
N ARG A 118 -3.02 -7.49 -22.22
CA ARG A 118 -3.61 -7.06 -20.95
C ARG A 118 -2.50 -6.52 -20.06
N LEU A 119 -2.50 -5.21 -19.85
CA LEU A 119 -1.70 -4.60 -18.79
C LEU A 119 -2.58 -4.54 -17.54
N SER A 120 -2.51 -5.59 -16.72
CA SER A 120 -3.20 -5.62 -15.43
C SER A 120 -2.45 -4.80 -14.40
N SER A 121 -3.20 -4.09 -13.55
CA SER A 121 -2.67 -3.69 -12.23
C SER A 121 -2.14 -4.94 -11.50
N PRO A 122 -1.15 -4.82 -10.59
CA PRO A 122 -0.67 -5.94 -9.80
C PRO A 122 -1.82 -6.73 -9.18
N PRO A 123 -1.67 -8.06 -8.97
CA PRO A 123 -2.68 -8.86 -8.28
C PRO A 123 -3.09 -8.17 -6.98
N VAL A 124 -4.38 -7.95 -6.86
CA VAL A 124 -4.98 -7.34 -5.68
C VAL A 124 -4.97 -8.39 -4.57
N GLU A 125 -4.10 -8.22 -3.57
CA GLU A 125 -4.19 -9.03 -2.36
C GLU A 125 -5.46 -8.64 -1.59
N PRO A 126 -6.31 -9.59 -1.20
CA PRO A 126 -7.49 -9.28 -0.44
C PRO A 126 -7.15 -8.95 1.02
N VAL A 127 -7.90 -8.02 1.61
CA VAL A 127 -7.89 -7.83 3.07
C VAL A 127 -8.56 -9.03 3.73
N THR A 128 -7.85 -9.69 4.64
CA THR A 128 -8.41 -10.80 5.44
C THR A 128 -9.39 -10.27 6.48
N ALA A 129 -10.28 -11.12 7.01
CA ALA A 129 -11.19 -10.68 8.09
C ALA A 129 -10.44 -10.13 9.32
N SER A 130 -9.31 -10.74 9.68
CA SER A 130 -8.43 -10.26 10.75
C SER A 130 -7.73 -8.96 10.39
N GLY A 131 -7.23 -8.82 9.16
CA GLY A 131 -6.63 -7.57 8.68
C GLY A 131 -7.64 -6.42 8.73
N TRP A 132 -8.86 -6.67 8.28
CA TRP A 132 -9.94 -5.69 8.32
C TRP A 132 -10.27 -5.24 9.75
N GLN A 133 -10.31 -6.15 10.72
CA GLN A 133 -10.51 -5.80 12.12
C GLN A 133 -9.37 -4.92 12.66
N LEU A 134 -8.12 -5.21 12.29
CA LEU A 134 -6.96 -4.40 12.69
C LEU A 134 -7.02 -3.00 12.07
N ILE A 135 -7.39 -2.88 10.79
CA ILE A 135 -7.59 -1.58 10.13
C ILE A 135 -8.62 -0.75 10.88
N LEU A 136 -9.80 -1.33 11.14
CA LEU A 136 -10.88 -0.62 11.84
C LEU A 136 -10.49 -0.23 13.26
N ALA A 137 -9.75 -1.09 13.98
CA ALA A 137 -9.23 -0.77 15.31
C ALA A 137 -8.22 0.38 15.27
N ALA A 138 -7.27 0.37 14.32
CA ALA A 138 -6.29 1.44 14.16
C ALA A 138 -6.95 2.79 13.87
N VAL A 139 -7.94 2.82 12.96
CA VAL A 139 -8.69 4.05 12.63
C VAL A 139 -9.53 4.54 13.81
N ARG A 140 -10.18 3.62 14.55
CA ARG A 140 -10.94 3.98 15.76
C ARG A 140 -10.05 4.61 16.81
N ASP A 141 -8.84 4.08 16.98
CA ASP A 141 -7.89 4.50 18.02
C ASP A 141 -7.00 5.67 17.55
N ASP A 142 -7.31 6.28 16.40
CA ASP A 142 -6.57 7.38 15.77
C ASP A 142 -5.07 7.09 15.57
N ILE A 143 -4.76 5.82 15.27
CA ILE A 143 -3.40 5.35 15.01
C ILE A 143 -3.08 5.56 13.53
N GLU A 144 -2.21 6.54 13.26
CA GLU A 144 -1.65 6.73 11.93
C GLU A 144 -0.65 5.62 11.57
N PRO A 145 -0.62 5.18 10.29
CA PRO A 145 0.42 4.26 9.86
C PRO A 145 1.81 4.91 9.95
N PRO A 146 2.87 4.12 10.22
CA PRO A 146 4.24 4.62 10.18
C PRO A 146 4.55 5.35 8.87
N LEU A 147 5.19 6.52 8.97
CA LEU A 147 5.51 7.38 7.81
C LEU A 147 6.27 6.64 6.69
N GLY A 148 7.14 5.68 7.03
CA GLY A 148 7.83 4.86 6.03
C GLY A 148 6.87 4.04 5.15
N LEU A 149 5.79 3.50 5.72
CA LEU A 149 4.78 2.75 4.97
C LEU A 149 3.92 3.68 4.11
N LEU A 150 3.58 4.87 4.61
CA LEU A 150 2.89 5.91 3.83
C LEU A 150 3.70 6.34 2.61
N LEU A 151 5.00 6.61 2.79
CA LEU A 151 5.90 6.98 1.69
C LEU A 151 6.02 5.85 0.65
N TYR A 152 6.08 4.60 1.09
CA TYR A 152 6.14 3.47 0.16
C TYR A 152 4.83 3.28 -0.62
N ARG A 153 3.68 3.44 0.05
CA ARG A 153 2.36 3.48 -0.61
C ARG A 153 2.33 4.58 -1.67
N ASP A 154 2.74 5.79 -1.32
CA ASP A 154 2.76 6.94 -2.22
C ASP A 154 3.72 6.73 -3.39
N ALA A 155 4.86 6.07 -3.16
CA ALA A 155 5.79 5.68 -4.20
C ALA A 155 5.16 4.75 -5.24
N ARG A 156 4.40 3.74 -4.79
CA ARG A 156 3.66 2.82 -5.67
C ARG A 156 2.58 3.54 -6.47
N ALA A 157 1.82 4.41 -5.81
CA ALA A 157 0.80 5.24 -6.45
C ALA A 157 1.43 6.16 -7.52
N ALA A 158 2.56 6.81 -7.21
CA ALA A 158 3.30 7.64 -8.14
C ALA A 158 3.80 6.83 -9.35
N TYR A 159 4.33 5.62 -9.12
CA TYR A 159 4.75 4.72 -10.19
C TYR A 159 3.59 4.32 -11.12
N ALA A 160 2.45 3.93 -10.54
CA ALA A 160 1.26 3.56 -11.30
C ALA A 160 0.76 4.70 -12.22
N ARG A 161 1.02 5.96 -11.84
CA ARG A 161 0.69 7.17 -12.61
C ARG A 161 1.81 7.64 -13.54
N GLY A 162 2.92 6.91 -13.64
CA GLY A 162 4.07 7.27 -14.49
C GLY A 162 5.00 8.36 -13.92
N PHE A 163 4.82 8.73 -12.65
CA PHE A 163 5.67 9.71 -11.96
C PHE A 163 6.94 9.07 -11.37
N PHE A 164 7.77 8.47 -12.23
CA PHE A 164 8.93 7.66 -11.82
C PHE A 164 9.92 8.38 -10.91
N ARG A 165 10.20 9.66 -11.19
CA ARG A 165 11.08 10.48 -10.34
C ARG A 165 10.58 10.56 -8.91
N ARG A 166 9.28 10.85 -8.73
CA ARG A 166 8.65 10.95 -7.42
C ARG A 166 8.61 9.58 -6.74
N ALA A 167 8.24 8.53 -7.48
CA ALA A 167 8.21 7.18 -6.96
C ALA A 167 9.56 6.77 -6.31
N ILE A 168 10.68 7.04 -6.97
CA ILE A 168 12.01 6.72 -6.42
C ILE A 168 12.36 7.55 -5.19
N ILE A 169 12.01 8.84 -5.19
CA ILE A 169 12.27 9.72 -4.03
C ILE A 169 11.50 9.22 -2.82
N ASP A 170 10.21 8.94 -2.98
CA ASP A 170 9.33 8.48 -1.90
C ASP A 170 9.76 7.08 -1.41
N ALA A 171 10.12 6.16 -2.32
CA ALA A 171 10.59 4.82 -1.97
C ALA A 171 11.93 4.84 -1.20
N ALA A 172 12.88 5.67 -1.63
CA ALA A 172 14.16 5.82 -0.95
C ALA A 172 14.00 6.49 0.42
N ALA A 173 13.08 7.46 0.56
CA ALA A 173 12.75 8.05 1.85
C ALA A 173 12.11 7.03 2.80
N ALA A 174 11.22 6.17 2.29
CA ALA A 174 10.67 5.05 3.05
C ALA A 174 11.77 4.10 3.57
N LEU A 175 12.70 3.71 2.69
CA LEU A 175 13.87 2.91 3.06
C LEU A 175 14.74 3.60 4.13
N GLU A 176 14.98 4.90 3.98
CA GLU A 176 15.79 5.69 4.93
C GLU A 176 15.19 5.68 6.33
N LEU A 177 13.87 5.90 6.45
CA LEU A 177 13.19 5.86 7.74
C LEU A 177 13.25 4.47 8.38
N ALA A 178 13.00 3.42 7.60
CA ALA A 178 13.04 2.04 8.10
C ALA A 178 14.46 1.66 8.55
N LEU A 179 15.46 1.93 7.72
CA LEU A 179 16.86 1.67 8.04
C LEU A 179 17.34 2.46 9.27
N ALA A 180 16.96 3.73 9.36
CA ALA A 180 17.27 4.56 10.54
C ALA A 180 16.63 3.99 11.81
N GLY A 181 15.40 3.48 11.73
CA GLY A 181 14.73 2.78 12.83
C GLY A 181 15.51 1.56 13.31
N ILE A 182 15.93 0.69 12.39
CA ILE A 182 16.73 -0.51 12.69
C ILE A 182 18.08 -0.15 13.29
N LEU A 183 18.77 0.84 12.72
CA LEU A 183 20.08 1.27 13.23
C LEU A 183 19.98 1.88 14.62
N LYS A 184 18.92 2.65 14.90
CA LYS A 184 18.66 3.21 16.23
C LYS A 184 18.36 2.13 17.26
N SER A 185 17.57 1.11 16.93
CA SER A 185 17.26 0.02 17.87
C SER A 185 18.49 -0.82 18.21
N ARG A 186 19.51 -0.86 17.31
CA ARG A 186 20.77 -1.58 17.49
C ARG A 186 21.96 -0.70 17.85
N ILE A 187 21.73 0.55 18.26
CA ILE A 187 22.82 1.51 18.51
C ILE A 187 23.85 1.02 19.54
N GLY A 188 23.41 0.19 20.50
CA GLY A 188 24.25 -0.47 21.50
C GLY A 188 25.24 -1.46 20.90
N ASP A 189 24.85 -2.17 19.84
CA ASP A 189 25.63 -3.22 19.18
C ASP A 189 26.62 -2.67 18.14
N LEU A 190 26.44 -1.40 17.74
CA LEU A 190 27.30 -0.77 16.74
C LEU A 190 28.70 -0.46 17.32
N PRO A 191 29.77 -0.67 16.52
CA PRO A 191 31.10 -0.22 16.88
C PRO A 191 31.12 1.28 17.18
N GLY A 192 31.93 1.72 18.16
CA GLY A 192 31.91 3.11 18.65
C GLY A 192 32.10 4.17 17.55
N LYS A 193 32.87 3.87 16.50
CA LYS A 193 33.02 4.75 15.32
C LYS A 193 31.72 4.88 14.52
N GLN A 194 30.98 3.79 14.36
CA GLN A 194 29.71 3.78 13.62
C GLN A 194 28.57 4.40 14.44
N ARG A 195 28.57 4.19 15.76
CA ARG A 195 27.65 4.88 16.68
C ARG A 195 27.73 6.39 16.55
N LYS A 196 28.94 6.95 16.63
CA LYS A 196 29.17 8.40 16.44
C LYS A 196 28.72 8.89 15.07
N ARG A 197 28.92 8.10 14.00
CA ARG A 197 28.43 8.45 12.66
C ARG A 197 26.91 8.47 12.60
N LEU A 198 26.23 7.55 13.28
CA LEU A 198 24.77 7.49 13.33
C LEU A 198 24.16 8.67 14.11
N GLU A 199 24.79 9.07 15.22
CA GLU A 199 24.39 10.25 16.00
C GLU A 199 24.46 11.55 15.17
N GLY A 200 25.37 11.60 14.19
CA GLY A 200 25.52 12.71 13.24
C GLY A 200 24.42 12.83 12.18
N ARG A 201 23.31 12.08 12.29
CA ARG A 201 22.19 12.07 11.32
C ARG A 201 22.67 11.81 9.89
N PRO A 202 23.24 10.62 9.62
CA PRO A 202 23.82 10.28 8.33
C PRO A 202 22.78 10.28 7.21
N THR A 203 23.22 10.56 5.99
CA THR A 203 22.41 10.36 4.77
C THR A 203 22.06 8.88 4.58
N LEU A 204 21.06 8.58 3.75
CA LEU A 204 20.73 7.19 3.36
C LEU A 204 21.97 6.37 2.96
N GLY A 205 22.81 6.87 2.05
CA GLY A 205 24.03 6.18 1.64
C GLY A 205 25.01 5.91 2.78
N ALA A 206 25.14 6.86 3.72
CA ALA A 206 25.97 6.65 4.91
C ALA A 206 25.33 5.64 5.88
N SER A 207 24.00 5.63 6.02
CA SER A 207 23.27 4.64 6.82
C SER A 207 23.42 3.22 6.25
N ILE A 208 23.32 3.06 4.93
CA ILE A 208 23.56 1.77 4.24
C ILE A 208 24.98 1.28 4.54
N ASN A 209 25.98 2.17 4.40
CA ASN A 209 27.37 1.83 4.70
C ASN A 209 27.60 1.49 6.18
N ILE A 210 26.96 2.20 7.12
CA ILE A 210 27.02 1.88 8.54
C ILE A 210 26.49 0.46 8.78
N ALA A 211 25.33 0.11 8.23
CA ALA A 211 24.74 -1.21 8.39
C ALA A 211 25.66 -2.31 7.83
N GLU A 212 26.18 -2.10 6.61
CA GLU A 212 27.08 -3.03 5.91
C GLU A 212 28.36 -3.29 6.70
N VAL A 213 29.06 -2.22 7.11
CA VAL A 213 30.32 -2.35 7.88
C VAL A 213 30.07 -2.94 9.27
N SER A 214 28.88 -2.75 9.83
CA SER A 214 28.49 -3.32 11.12
C SER A 214 27.99 -4.76 11.00
N GLY A 215 28.01 -5.36 9.81
CA GLY A 215 27.63 -6.75 9.57
C GLY A 215 26.15 -7.04 9.83
N ILE A 216 25.29 -6.03 9.79
CA ILE A 216 23.84 -6.23 9.86
C ILE A 216 23.42 -7.00 8.60
N LYS A 217 22.52 -7.96 8.73
CA LYS A 217 22.02 -8.73 7.60
C LYS A 217 20.60 -8.32 7.29
N PHE A 218 20.33 -8.09 6.02
CA PHE A 218 19.00 -7.87 5.47
C PHE A 218 18.73 -8.95 4.43
N ASP A 219 17.46 -9.24 4.17
CA ASP A 219 17.07 -10.17 3.11
C ASP A 219 17.35 -9.57 1.71
N VAL A 220 17.45 -8.24 1.64
CA VAL A 220 17.82 -7.49 0.44
C VAL A 220 19.34 -7.26 0.40
N PRO A 221 20.05 -7.58 -0.70
CA PRO A 221 21.48 -7.32 -0.84
C PRO A 221 21.84 -5.83 -0.75
N TYR A 222 23.00 -5.52 -0.16
CA TYR A 222 23.48 -4.16 0.00
C TYR A 222 23.67 -3.44 -1.34
N GLU A 223 24.05 -4.16 -2.38
CA GLU A 223 24.19 -3.65 -3.75
C GLU A 223 22.86 -3.08 -4.25
N LYS A 224 21.73 -3.75 -3.98
CA LYS A 224 20.40 -3.28 -4.37
C LYS A 224 19.97 -2.04 -3.59
N LEU A 225 20.30 -1.97 -2.30
CA LEU A 225 20.07 -0.75 -1.50
C LEU A 225 20.89 0.43 -2.03
N LYS A 226 22.14 0.18 -2.45
CA LYS A 226 23.03 1.18 -3.06
C LYS A 226 22.52 1.65 -4.43
N GLU A 227 22.00 0.73 -5.26
CA GLU A 227 21.35 1.06 -6.54
C GLU A 227 20.17 2.02 -6.32
N LEU A 228 19.27 1.73 -5.38
CA LEU A 228 18.14 2.63 -5.05
C LEU A 228 18.61 4.00 -4.56
N ASN A 229 19.62 4.04 -3.68
CA ASN A 229 20.20 5.30 -3.22
C ASN A 229 20.86 6.10 -4.37
N SER A 230 21.52 5.43 -5.33
CA SER A 230 22.06 6.09 -6.52
C SER A 230 20.95 6.70 -7.37
N ALA A 231 19.93 5.91 -7.69
CA ALA A 231 18.78 6.38 -8.46
C ALA A 231 18.07 7.58 -7.80
N ARG A 232 17.94 7.57 -6.47
CA ARG A 232 17.42 8.72 -5.72
C ARG A 232 18.33 9.94 -5.86
N ASN A 233 19.65 9.79 -5.74
CA ASN A 233 20.57 10.90 -5.86
C ASN A 233 20.57 11.50 -7.27
N ASP A 234 20.46 10.66 -8.30
CA ASP A 234 20.30 11.09 -9.69
C ASP A 234 18.97 11.84 -9.89
N ALA A 235 17.87 11.32 -9.33
CA ALA A 235 16.55 11.95 -9.38
C ALA A 235 16.51 13.31 -8.67
N VAL A 236 17.15 13.43 -7.51
CA VAL A 236 17.15 14.68 -6.72
C VAL A 236 18.13 15.70 -7.29
N HIS A 237 19.37 15.29 -7.57
CA HIS A 237 20.47 16.22 -7.83
C HIS A 237 20.80 16.41 -9.32
N ARG A 238 20.44 15.45 -10.18
CA ARG A 238 20.80 15.48 -11.61
C ARG A 238 19.59 15.61 -12.54
N ALA A 239 18.39 15.69 -11.98
CA ALA A 239 17.13 15.67 -12.73
C ALA A 239 17.01 14.46 -13.67
N GLN A 240 17.64 13.34 -13.32
CA GLN A 240 17.62 12.09 -14.09
C GLN A 240 16.71 11.10 -13.38
N ALA A 241 15.64 10.67 -14.04
CA ALA A 241 14.72 9.67 -13.49
C ALA A 241 14.93 8.33 -14.21
N PRO A 242 14.91 7.21 -13.48
CA PRO A 242 14.93 5.90 -14.11
C PRO A 242 13.68 5.66 -14.95
N GLY A 243 13.79 4.73 -15.89
CA GLY A 243 12.65 4.27 -16.70
C GLY A 243 11.65 3.45 -15.90
N ALA A 244 10.53 3.09 -16.52
CA ALA A 244 9.45 2.33 -15.87
C ALA A 244 9.92 0.96 -15.32
N LEU A 245 10.71 0.20 -16.09
CA LEU A 245 11.18 -1.11 -15.67
C LEU A 245 12.16 -1.03 -14.50
N GLU A 246 13.10 -0.10 -14.58
CA GLU A 246 14.08 0.15 -13.52
C GLU A 246 13.39 0.66 -12.25
N THR A 247 12.42 1.57 -12.38
CA THR A 247 11.63 2.05 -11.23
C THR A 247 10.87 0.91 -10.56
N SER A 248 10.27 0.01 -11.35
CA SER A 248 9.57 -1.17 -10.83
C SER A 248 10.51 -2.05 -10.01
N ALA A 249 11.69 -2.38 -10.56
CA ALA A 249 12.68 -3.20 -9.87
C ALA A 249 13.14 -2.55 -8.55
N LEU A 250 13.36 -1.24 -8.55
CA LEU A 250 13.75 -0.49 -7.36
C LEU A 250 12.62 -0.39 -6.31
N LEU A 251 11.36 -0.36 -6.73
CA LEU A 251 10.22 -0.45 -5.82
C LEU A 251 10.06 -1.84 -5.20
N CYS A 252 10.39 -2.91 -5.93
CA CYS A 252 10.46 -4.25 -5.36
C CYS A 252 11.51 -4.32 -4.25
N VAL A 253 12.70 -3.76 -4.48
CA VAL A 253 13.78 -3.68 -3.47
C VAL A 253 13.32 -2.96 -2.21
N ALA A 254 12.66 -1.79 -2.34
CA ALA A 254 12.13 -1.06 -1.20
C ALA A 254 11.03 -1.84 -0.46
N GLY A 255 10.12 -2.48 -1.20
CA GLY A 255 9.04 -3.29 -0.63
C GLY A 255 9.56 -4.51 0.12
N GLU A 256 10.45 -5.28 -0.49
CA GLU A 256 11.11 -6.42 0.14
C GLU A 256 11.80 -5.98 1.44
N PHE A 257 12.56 -4.87 1.41
CA PHE A 257 13.20 -4.37 2.62
C PHE A 257 12.17 -4.01 3.69
N LEU A 258 11.12 -3.26 3.36
CA LEU A 258 10.13 -2.79 4.33
C LEU A 258 9.29 -3.92 4.94
N LEU A 259 8.93 -4.93 4.14
CA LEU A 259 8.12 -6.06 4.58
C LEU A 259 8.93 -7.11 5.36
N THR A 260 10.25 -7.17 5.15
CA THR A 260 11.15 -8.12 5.84
C THR A 260 11.98 -7.50 6.95
N ALA A 261 12.19 -6.19 6.97
CA ALA A 261 12.92 -5.46 8.02
C ALA A 261 12.40 -5.70 9.45
N PRO A 262 11.09 -5.88 9.70
CA PRO A 262 10.60 -6.27 11.02
C PRO A 262 11.04 -7.67 11.45
N ARG A 263 11.57 -8.50 10.53
CA ARG A 263 11.92 -9.92 10.73
C ARG A 263 13.42 -10.19 10.77
N VAL A 264 14.28 -9.18 10.93
CA VAL A 264 15.74 -9.40 11.02
C VAL A 264 16.05 -10.29 12.23
N LYS A 265 16.28 -11.58 11.93
CA LYS A 265 16.57 -12.68 12.86
C LYS A 265 17.58 -12.26 13.92
N GLY A 266 17.16 -12.36 15.19
CA GLY A 266 18.01 -12.04 16.33
C GLY A 266 17.34 -12.23 17.70
N SER A 267 16.79 -13.42 17.95
CA SER A 267 16.97 -14.11 19.25
C SER A 267 16.47 -15.54 19.11
N SER A 268 17.41 -16.45 18.87
CA SER A 268 17.30 -17.78 19.46
C SER A 268 17.29 -17.61 20.96
N ALA A 269 16.10 -17.58 21.56
CA ALA A 269 15.97 -17.96 22.96
C ALA A 269 16.12 -19.48 23.02
N SER A 270 17.35 -19.91 23.31
CA SER A 270 17.60 -21.22 23.92
C SER A 270 17.14 -21.16 25.38
N ALA A 271 16.29 -22.13 25.75
CA ALA A 271 16.02 -22.73 27.08
C ALA A 271 15.71 -21.74 28.23
N ASP A 272 14.56 -21.85 28.90
CA ASP A 272 14.12 -22.97 29.74
C ASP A 272 12.59 -23.10 29.78
#